data_AF-A0A8H4UBX8-F1
#
_entry.id   AF-A0A8H4UBX8-F1
#
_cell.length_a   1.000
_cell.length_b   1.000
_cell.length_c   1.000
_cell.angle_alpha   90.00
_cell.angle_beta   90.00
_cell.angle_gamma   90.00
#
_symmetry.space_group_name_H-M   'P 1'
#
loop_
_entity.id
_entity.type
_entity.pdbx_description
1 polymer ?
#
loop_
_entity_poly.entity_id
_entity_poly.type
_entity_poly.pdbx_seq_one_letter_code
_entity_poly.pdbx_strand_id
1 'polypeptide(L)'
;MVPKPAFGVLGVLSLALNAASGHNDGAERIQPSHEYAKDRAHMVFNAVHSAGRQWGSALYHNGFGFFPATVPEGAMFYHGARQNVTPSGPEWLAFDIEHAENFARSFRGRRRLPPPPGDKKPGKGKGPPGDQEFREELRRRSEHDMINEIDNESSDLDDNTPVNFRGYLHTYQANRELNILLIDGMSAGKTNMGTLDSQDILLRENKTKEDEMDEWHRALALCDIATEWGFDGFSRVEIGIEIIKCNFSSGLDLVSMTRTELYDNMIENAGLAIFQWIRAVGERYNGIAGDRLRIDFSSMVSGLFFPINISSTITGRPDLMRLGAATLDELKDIKAYLKDVLQQPRRFTVNWQGVADLVISRYSKRLALMAYESLPSHHFINEIEDATLVWVDAPPLPDDVSMTERETNRTADGIEQCKIHYLRPALLAKKRWSPEDELIYTSIDTVLGTLCQELFSIRSRLLQAAGLSLNDYKIKGDHEDNPDLNKAVEDGRIAVQGLMDTLGWSIWKQPQPCAPDEIPVIAMWPFGTKEDHWHPGCRSIDVVQNPSDSYWSIHIPRK
;
A
#
# COMPACT_ATOMS: atom_id res chain seq x y z
N MET A 1 -4.37 -63.62 -28.73
CA MET A 1 -5.15 -63.20 -29.92
C MET A 1 -5.48 -61.73 -29.75
N VAL A 2 -4.95 -60.91 -30.64
CA VAL A 2 -5.18 -59.45 -30.75
C VAL A 2 -6.43 -59.24 -31.60
N PRO A 3 -7.17 -58.11 -31.50
CA PRO A 3 -6.93 -57.08 -32.52
C PRO A 3 -6.91 -55.64 -31.97
N LYS A 4 -6.01 -54.84 -32.56
CA LYS A 4 -5.90 -53.38 -32.50
C LYS A 4 -7.13 -52.70 -33.15
N PRO A 5 -7.48 -51.46 -32.80
CA PRO A 5 -8.20 -50.59 -33.71
C PRO A 5 -7.26 -49.68 -34.50
N ALA A 6 -7.65 -49.49 -35.76
CA ALA A 6 -6.97 -48.76 -36.81
C ALA A 6 -7.26 -47.26 -36.77
N PHE A 7 -6.33 -46.49 -37.31
CA PHE A 7 -6.53 -45.10 -37.74
C PHE A 7 -7.59 -45.02 -38.84
N GLY A 8 -8.50 -44.06 -38.73
CA GLY A 8 -9.44 -43.65 -39.77
C GLY A 8 -9.64 -42.14 -39.74
N VAL A 9 -9.10 -41.47 -40.75
CA VAL A 9 -9.29 -40.05 -41.08
C VAL A 9 -10.52 -39.92 -41.96
N LEU A 10 -11.44 -38.99 -41.67
CA LEU A 10 -12.44 -38.34 -42.55
C LEU A 10 -13.47 -37.67 -41.62
N GLY A 11 -13.89 -36.41 -41.75
CA GLY A 11 -13.62 -35.36 -42.73
C GLY A 11 -14.24 -34.05 -42.23
N VAL A 12 -13.72 -32.95 -42.74
CA VAL A 12 -14.25 -31.60 -42.59
C VAL A 12 -15.37 -31.42 -43.61
N LEU A 13 -16.56 -30.95 -43.21
CA LEU A 13 -17.20 -29.76 -43.81
C LEU A 13 -18.48 -29.35 -43.06
N SER A 14 -18.57 -28.05 -42.87
CA SER A 14 -19.56 -27.24 -42.14
C SER A 14 -20.96 -27.22 -42.74
N LEU A 15 -21.95 -26.86 -41.91
CA LEU A 15 -22.96 -25.87 -42.29
C LEU A 15 -23.63 -25.25 -41.05
N ALA A 16 -23.49 -23.93 -40.96
CA ALA A 16 -24.12 -23.05 -40.00
C ALA A 16 -25.63 -22.93 -40.24
N LEU A 17 -26.41 -22.66 -39.20
CA LEU A 17 -27.22 -21.45 -39.05
C LEU A 17 -28.03 -21.51 -37.75
N ASN A 18 -27.81 -20.56 -36.85
CA ASN A 18 -28.88 -19.70 -36.36
C ASN A 18 -28.28 -18.48 -35.67
N ALA A 19 -28.55 -17.33 -36.27
CA ALA A 19 -28.29 -16.03 -35.71
C ALA A 19 -29.51 -15.54 -34.91
N ALA A 20 -29.22 -14.57 -34.03
CA ALA A 20 -30.10 -13.56 -33.44
C ALA A 20 -30.49 -13.72 -31.96
N SER A 21 -29.53 -13.41 -31.08
CA SER A 21 -29.75 -12.45 -29.98
C SER A 21 -28.41 -11.79 -29.67
N GLY A 22 -28.29 -10.48 -29.86
CA GLY A 22 -27.06 -9.74 -29.62
C GLY A 22 -26.73 -9.69 -28.13
N HIS A 23 -25.76 -10.50 -27.71
CA HIS A 23 -24.84 -10.25 -26.59
C HIS A 23 -23.46 -10.65 -27.12
N ASN A 24 -22.48 -9.76 -26.98
CA ASN A 24 -21.12 -9.99 -27.44
C ASN A 24 -20.38 -10.88 -26.41
N ASP A 25 -20.87 -12.10 -26.18
CA ASP A 25 -20.34 -13.08 -25.20
C ASP A 25 -19.05 -13.79 -25.70
N GLY A 26 -18.30 -13.18 -26.62
CA GLY A 26 -17.19 -13.81 -27.33
C GLY A 26 -15.82 -13.16 -27.12
N ALA A 27 -15.72 -12.10 -26.31
CA ALA A 27 -14.42 -11.53 -25.95
C ALA A 27 -13.82 -12.34 -24.79
N GLU A 28 -12.63 -12.90 -25.00
CA GLU A 28 -11.88 -13.58 -23.95
C GLU A 28 -11.51 -12.57 -22.84
N ARG A 29 -11.79 -12.93 -21.58
CA ARG A 29 -11.49 -12.08 -20.41
C ARG A 29 -10.01 -11.73 -20.39
N ILE A 30 -9.65 -10.48 -20.11
CA ILE A 30 -8.25 -10.11 -19.94
C ILE A 30 -7.60 -10.92 -18.82
N GLN A 31 -6.35 -11.34 -19.03
CA GLN A 31 -5.59 -12.16 -18.08
C GLN A 31 -4.35 -11.41 -17.62
N PRO A 32 -3.87 -11.68 -16.39
CA PRO A 32 -2.59 -11.15 -15.97
C PRO A 32 -1.45 -11.81 -16.77
N SER A 33 -0.34 -11.10 -16.97
CA SER A 33 0.79 -11.63 -17.74
C SER A 33 2.15 -11.20 -17.20
N HIS A 34 3.15 -12.02 -17.52
CA HIS A 34 4.55 -11.73 -17.23
C HIS A 34 5.06 -10.46 -17.92
N GLU A 35 4.48 -10.07 -19.06
CA GLU A 35 4.81 -8.83 -19.76
C GLU A 35 4.53 -7.62 -18.87
N TYR A 36 3.31 -7.50 -18.34
CA TYR A 36 2.96 -6.39 -17.45
C TYR A 36 3.62 -6.49 -16.07
N ALA A 37 3.84 -7.71 -15.55
CA ALA A 37 4.61 -7.91 -14.32
C ALA A 37 6.06 -7.40 -14.47
N LYS A 38 6.66 -7.52 -15.65
CA LYS A 38 7.99 -6.99 -15.97
C LYS A 38 7.95 -5.47 -16.19
N ASP A 39 7.03 -4.99 -17.02
CA ASP A 39 6.93 -3.56 -17.36
C ASP A 39 6.62 -2.68 -16.15
N ARG A 40 5.89 -3.21 -15.17
CA ARG A 40 5.50 -2.50 -13.93
C ARG A 40 6.21 -3.06 -12.70
N ALA A 41 7.35 -3.72 -12.89
CA ALA A 41 8.07 -4.44 -11.85
C ALA A 41 8.36 -3.60 -10.59
N HIS A 42 8.79 -2.34 -10.79
CA HIS A 42 9.09 -1.42 -9.67
C HIS A 42 7.85 -1.08 -8.84
N MET A 43 6.70 -0.87 -9.50
CA MET A 43 5.43 -0.61 -8.79
C MET A 43 4.95 -1.85 -8.03
N VAL A 44 5.04 -3.04 -8.64
CA VAL A 44 4.68 -4.30 -7.99
C VAL A 44 5.57 -4.57 -6.77
N PHE A 45 6.89 -4.36 -6.92
CA PHE A 45 7.84 -4.49 -5.80
C PHE A 45 7.47 -3.57 -4.64
N ASN A 46 7.16 -2.31 -4.93
CA ASN A 46 6.76 -1.33 -3.92
C ASN A 46 5.40 -1.66 -3.28
N ALA A 47 4.43 -2.17 -4.04
CA ALA A 47 3.15 -2.63 -3.52
C ALA A 47 3.32 -3.84 -2.58
N VAL A 48 4.14 -4.83 -2.95
CA VAL A 48 4.47 -5.99 -2.10
C VAL A 48 5.16 -5.54 -0.80
N HIS A 49 6.15 -4.65 -0.91
CA HIS A 49 6.84 -4.10 0.25
C HIS A 49 5.91 -3.28 1.16
N SER A 50 4.97 -2.52 0.58
CA SER A 50 4.11 -1.60 1.31
C SER A 50 2.81 -2.22 1.83
N ALA A 51 2.46 -3.44 1.40
CA ALA A 51 1.23 -4.10 1.81
C ALA A 51 1.10 -4.18 3.34
N GLY A 52 0.06 -3.55 3.89
CA GLY A 52 -0.19 -3.48 5.34
C GLY A 52 0.72 -2.50 6.10
N ARG A 53 1.41 -1.58 5.42
CA ARG A 53 2.32 -0.59 6.01
C ARG A 53 1.89 0.83 5.64
N GLN A 54 1.64 1.64 6.67
CA GLN A 54 1.10 3.00 6.52
C GLN A 54 2.00 3.92 5.67
N TRP A 55 3.34 3.88 5.84
CA TRP A 55 4.24 4.84 5.19
C TRP A 55 4.29 4.67 3.67
N GLY A 56 4.47 3.42 3.22
CA GLY A 56 4.50 3.10 1.80
C GLY A 56 3.15 3.34 1.13
N SER A 57 2.05 2.94 1.79
CA SER A 57 0.69 3.20 1.32
C SER A 57 0.38 4.69 1.24
N ALA A 58 0.83 5.52 2.19
CA ALA A 58 0.63 6.97 2.15
C ALA A 58 1.38 7.65 1.00
N LEU A 59 2.61 7.19 0.70
CA LEU A 59 3.40 7.71 -0.41
C LEU A 59 2.81 7.30 -1.77
N TYR A 60 2.49 6.01 -1.93
CA TYR A 60 1.89 5.42 -3.13
C TYR A 60 0.39 5.21 -2.91
N HIS A 61 -0.33 6.31 -2.72
CA HIS A 61 -1.70 6.30 -2.20
C HIS A 61 -2.76 5.69 -3.12
N ASN A 62 -2.50 5.60 -4.43
CA ASN A 62 -3.38 4.89 -5.36
C ASN A 62 -2.93 3.42 -5.46
N GLY A 63 -3.56 2.57 -4.67
CA GLY A 63 -3.26 1.14 -4.66
C GLY A 63 -3.91 0.38 -5.82
N PHE A 64 -3.24 -0.67 -6.28
CA PHE A 64 -3.71 -1.54 -7.37
C PHE A 64 -3.90 -2.99 -6.92
N GLY A 65 -3.45 -3.33 -5.71
CA GLY A 65 -3.45 -4.68 -5.16
C GLY A 65 -4.65 -5.01 -4.27
N PHE A 66 -4.99 -6.29 -4.28
CA PHE A 66 -5.89 -6.96 -3.34
C PHE A 66 -5.14 -8.14 -2.73
N PHE A 67 -5.10 -8.18 -1.40
CA PHE A 67 -4.29 -9.14 -0.66
C PHE A 67 -5.19 -9.90 0.33
N PRO A 68 -5.38 -11.21 0.14
CA PRO A 68 -6.06 -12.02 1.14
C PRO A 68 -5.23 -12.03 2.42
N ALA A 69 -5.88 -11.85 3.55
CA ALA A 69 -5.21 -11.79 4.84
C ALA A 69 -6.03 -12.49 5.91
N THR A 70 -5.35 -12.84 7.00
CA THR A 70 -5.97 -13.41 8.20
C THR A 70 -5.58 -12.59 9.41
N VAL A 71 -6.55 -12.28 10.25
CA VAL A 71 -6.30 -11.80 11.60
C VAL A 71 -6.35 -13.00 12.54
N PRO A 72 -5.32 -13.24 13.37
CA PRO A 72 -5.31 -14.38 14.28
C PRO A 72 -6.35 -14.25 15.40
N GLU A 73 -6.80 -15.40 15.92
CA GLU A 73 -7.58 -15.46 17.17
C GLU A 73 -6.81 -14.76 18.31
N GLY A 74 -7.55 -14.06 19.17
CA GLY A 74 -7.02 -13.29 20.28
C GLY A 74 -6.60 -11.86 19.92
N ALA A 75 -6.57 -11.49 18.64
CA ALA A 75 -6.25 -10.13 18.20
C ALA A 75 -7.25 -9.11 18.77
N MET A 76 -6.72 -7.99 19.27
CA MET A 76 -7.49 -6.91 19.87
C MET A 76 -7.82 -5.83 18.85
N PHE A 77 -9.05 -5.33 18.92
CA PHE A 77 -9.58 -4.26 18.10
C PHE A 77 -10.28 -3.20 18.92
N TYR A 78 -10.31 -1.98 18.39
CA TYR A 78 -10.93 -0.83 19.03
C TYR A 78 -11.94 -0.20 18.08
N HIS A 79 -13.06 0.23 18.61
CA HIS A 79 -14.14 0.84 17.84
C HIS A 79 -14.72 2.02 18.63
N GLY A 80 -14.81 3.18 17.98
CA GLY A 80 -15.46 4.35 18.56
C GLY A 80 -16.92 4.42 18.15
N ALA A 81 -17.81 4.49 19.12
CA ALA A 81 -19.26 4.47 18.93
C ALA A 81 -19.95 5.64 19.64
N ARG A 82 -21.18 5.95 19.23
CA ARG A 82 -22.09 6.83 20.00
C ARG A 82 -22.96 6.09 21.01
N GLN A 83 -23.05 4.78 20.89
CA GLN A 83 -23.93 3.93 21.69
C GLN A 83 -23.12 2.94 22.52
N ASN A 84 -23.67 2.48 23.64
CA ASN A 84 -23.07 1.45 24.49
C ASN A 84 -23.59 0.05 24.16
N VAL A 85 -23.76 -0.23 22.87
CA VAL A 85 -24.25 -1.52 22.37
C VAL A 85 -23.34 -2.02 21.25
N THR A 86 -23.26 -3.33 21.10
CA THR A 86 -22.51 -3.93 20.01
C THR A 86 -23.27 -3.71 18.70
N PRO A 87 -22.62 -3.19 17.64
CA PRO A 87 -23.24 -3.07 16.33
C PRO A 87 -23.75 -4.41 15.83
N SER A 88 -24.88 -4.43 15.11
CA SER A 88 -25.39 -5.65 14.50
C SER A 88 -24.89 -5.86 13.06
N GLY A 89 -24.48 -4.78 12.39
CA GLY A 89 -24.11 -4.76 10.97
C GLY A 89 -22.68 -4.31 10.71
N PRO A 90 -22.39 -3.84 9.48
CA PRO A 90 -21.08 -3.34 9.09
C PRO A 90 -20.64 -2.14 9.94
N GLU A 91 -19.42 -2.20 10.46
CA GLU A 91 -18.82 -1.14 11.28
C GLU A 91 -17.28 -1.18 11.22
N TRP A 92 -16.61 -0.11 11.64
CA TRP A 92 -15.15 0.05 11.58
C TRP A 92 -14.46 -0.39 12.87
N LEU A 93 -13.43 -1.19 12.71
CA LEU A 93 -12.46 -1.55 13.74
C LEU A 93 -11.10 -0.91 13.43
N ALA A 94 -10.39 -0.50 14.46
CA ALA A 94 -9.02 -0.02 14.39
C ALA A 94 -8.07 -0.98 15.11
N PHE A 95 -6.83 -1.06 14.63
CA PHE A 95 -5.75 -1.75 15.35
C PHE A 95 -5.15 -0.92 16.49
N ASP A 96 -5.42 0.40 16.51
CA ASP A 96 -4.85 1.37 17.45
C ASP A 96 -5.96 2.07 18.24
N ILE A 97 -5.71 2.22 19.55
CA ILE A 97 -6.67 2.83 20.49
C ILE A 97 -6.92 4.27 20.10
N GLU A 98 -5.85 5.04 19.91
CA GLU A 98 -5.91 6.47 19.62
C GLU A 98 -6.66 6.74 18.31
N HIS A 99 -6.58 5.83 17.34
CA HIS A 99 -7.37 5.95 16.12
C HIS A 99 -8.87 5.80 16.40
N ALA A 100 -9.30 4.75 17.11
CA ALA A 100 -10.70 4.56 17.48
C ALA A 100 -11.24 5.62 18.45
N GLU A 101 -10.42 6.11 19.38
CA GLU A 101 -10.81 7.13 20.36
C GLU A 101 -11.28 8.44 19.71
N ASN A 102 -10.73 8.79 18.55
CA ASN A 102 -11.15 9.97 17.81
C ASN A 102 -12.61 9.88 17.33
N PHE A 103 -13.13 8.67 17.12
CA PHE A 103 -14.51 8.40 16.79
C PHE A 103 -15.40 8.22 18.04
N ALA A 104 -14.81 8.03 19.22
CA ALA A 104 -15.49 7.86 20.51
C ALA A 104 -15.67 9.16 21.32
N ARG A 105 -15.33 10.34 20.79
CA ARG A 105 -15.28 11.60 21.57
C ARG A 105 -16.66 12.07 22.06
N SER A 106 -16.81 12.32 23.35
CA SER A 106 -18.02 12.96 23.91
C SER A 106 -17.94 14.49 23.80
N PHE A 107 -19.03 15.16 23.42
CA PHE A 107 -19.05 16.62 23.26
C PHE A 107 -20.43 17.21 23.58
N ARG A 108 -20.52 18.52 23.84
CA ARG A 108 -21.80 19.22 23.90
C ARG A 108 -22.15 19.82 22.55
N GLY A 109 -23.34 19.53 22.05
CA GLY A 109 -23.83 20.03 20.78
C GLY A 109 -25.26 20.55 20.88
N ARG A 110 -25.77 21.08 19.78
CA ARG A 110 -27.20 21.39 19.64
C ARG A 110 -27.84 20.29 18.81
N ARG A 111 -29.05 19.85 19.19
CA ARG A 111 -29.86 18.97 18.34
C ARG A 111 -30.19 19.77 17.08
N ARG A 112 -29.65 19.42 15.92
CA ARG A 112 -30.11 19.99 14.64
C ARG A 112 -31.00 18.97 13.98
N LEU A 113 -32.26 19.32 13.78
CA LEU A 113 -33.11 18.62 12.81
C LEU A 113 -32.41 18.66 11.44
N PRO A 114 -32.52 17.60 10.61
CA PRO A 114 -31.98 17.63 9.26
C PRO A 114 -32.51 18.87 8.54
N PRO A 115 -31.67 19.63 7.82
CA PRO A 115 -32.14 20.79 7.07
C PRO A 115 -33.19 20.34 6.05
N PRO A 116 -34.22 21.15 5.77
CA PRO A 116 -35.13 20.88 4.66
C PRO A 116 -34.33 20.65 3.37
N PRO A 117 -34.78 19.77 2.47
CA PRO A 117 -34.08 19.52 1.21
C PRO A 117 -33.91 20.84 0.44
N GLY A 118 -32.68 21.37 0.37
CA GLY A 118 -32.37 22.57 -0.41
C GLY A 118 -31.34 23.53 0.18
N ASP A 119 -31.15 23.58 1.50
CA ASP A 119 -30.25 24.57 2.12
C ASP A 119 -28.87 24.01 2.46
N LYS A 120 -28.07 23.72 1.43
CA LYS A 120 -26.61 23.51 1.61
C LYS A 120 -25.94 24.88 1.76
N LYS A 121 -25.96 25.47 2.96
CA LYS A 121 -25.02 26.55 3.31
C LYS A 121 -23.77 25.93 3.93
N PRO A 122 -22.57 26.13 3.36
CA PRO A 122 -21.34 25.63 3.96
C PRO A 122 -21.13 26.31 5.31
N GLY A 123 -21.00 25.50 6.36
CA GLY A 123 -20.70 25.98 7.70
C GLY A 123 -19.34 26.68 7.70
N LYS A 124 -19.29 27.92 8.19
CA LYS A 124 -18.04 28.65 8.43
C LYS A 124 -17.36 28.10 9.69
N GLY A 125 -16.73 26.93 9.59
CA GLY A 125 -15.72 26.49 10.56
C GLY A 125 -14.41 27.23 10.28
N LYS A 126 -13.81 27.88 11.29
CA LYS A 126 -12.46 28.48 11.19
C LYS A 126 -11.40 27.41 11.52
N GLY A 127 -11.29 26.37 10.70
CA GLY A 127 -10.26 25.33 10.82
C GLY A 127 -9.44 25.21 9.53
N PRO A 128 -8.23 24.62 9.55
CA PRO A 128 -7.52 24.25 8.34
C PRO A 128 -8.40 23.37 7.43
N PRO A 129 -8.25 23.42 6.10
CA PRO A 129 -9.13 22.70 5.17
C PRO A 129 -9.33 21.21 5.46
N GLY A 130 -8.27 20.48 5.86
CA GLY A 130 -8.34 19.05 6.19
C GLY A 130 -9.03 18.72 7.53
N ASP A 131 -8.97 19.64 8.51
CA ASP A 131 -9.69 19.51 9.79
C ASP A 131 -11.20 19.66 9.58
N GLN A 132 -11.63 20.50 8.63
CA GLN A 132 -13.05 20.65 8.32
C GLN A 132 -13.65 19.38 7.69
N GLU A 133 -12.98 18.80 6.70
CA GLU A 133 -13.43 17.57 6.03
C GLU A 133 -13.51 16.39 7.01
N PHE A 134 -12.50 16.27 7.87
CA PHE A 134 -12.48 15.28 8.96
C PHE A 134 -13.61 15.49 9.98
N ARG A 135 -13.85 16.73 10.42
CA ARG A 135 -14.96 17.05 11.33
C ARG A 135 -16.32 16.75 10.69
N GLU A 136 -16.47 16.98 9.40
CA GLU A 136 -17.67 16.62 8.67
C GLU A 136 -17.87 15.11 8.60
N GLU A 137 -16.81 14.32 8.39
CA GLU A 137 -16.86 12.85 8.44
C GLU A 137 -17.23 12.34 9.83
N LEU A 138 -16.56 12.82 10.88
CA LEU A 138 -16.90 12.50 12.28
C LEU A 138 -18.36 12.81 12.59
N ARG A 139 -18.86 13.93 12.08
CA ARG A 139 -20.26 14.35 12.25
C ARG A 139 -21.21 13.41 11.49
N ARG A 140 -20.90 13.00 10.26
CA ARG A 140 -21.74 12.06 9.49
C ARG A 140 -21.83 10.69 10.14
N ARG A 141 -20.69 10.13 10.59
CA ARG A 141 -20.68 8.88 11.39
C ARG A 141 -21.52 9.05 12.64
N SER A 142 -21.36 10.18 13.34
CA SER A 142 -22.17 10.52 14.52
C SER A 142 -23.68 10.68 14.21
N GLU A 143 -24.06 11.19 13.05
CA GLU A 143 -25.47 11.38 12.68
C GLU A 143 -26.15 10.08 12.27
N HIS A 144 -25.43 9.16 11.61
CA HIS A 144 -25.95 7.84 11.30
C HIS A 144 -26.32 7.06 12.57
N ASP A 145 -25.44 7.10 13.58
CA ASP A 145 -25.71 6.48 14.89
C ASP A 145 -26.91 7.11 15.61
N MET A 146 -27.19 8.40 15.36
CA MET A 146 -28.30 9.13 15.99
C MET A 146 -29.65 8.91 15.31
N ILE A 147 -29.69 8.59 14.01
CA ILE A 147 -30.96 8.33 13.29
C ILE A 147 -31.70 7.14 13.92
N ASN A 148 -30.98 6.19 14.54
CA ASN A 148 -31.56 5.07 15.28
C ASN A 148 -32.13 5.43 16.67
N GLU A 149 -31.83 6.62 17.22
CA GLU A 149 -32.37 7.10 18.51
C GLU A 149 -33.63 7.98 18.38
N ILE A 150 -33.87 8.59 17.20
CA ILE A 150 -34.92 9.63 17.06
C ILE A 150 -36.34 9.04 17.09
N ASP A 151 -36.52 7.73 16.95
CA ASP A 151 -37.84 7.10 16.94
C ASP A 151 -38.50 6.91 18.32
N ASN A 152 -37.82 7.19 19.45
CA ASN A 152 -38.39 6.79 20.76
C ASN A 152 -38.43 7.81 21.91
N GLU A 153 -37.94 9.06 21.80
CA GLU A 153 -38.16 10.05 22.88
C GLU A 153 -38.48 11.46 22.38
N SER A 154 -39.80 11.74 22.42
CA SER A 154 -40.50 12.96 22.86
C SER A 154 -40.16 14.33 22.25
N SER A 155 -41.25 15.04 21.96
CA SER A 155 -41.44 16.23 21.14
C SER A 155 -41.27 17.58 21.85
N ASP A 156 -40.71 17.67 23.06
CA ASP A 156 -40.96 18.84 23.93
C ASP A 156 -39.70 19.59 24.40
N LEU A 157 -38.53 19.37 23.80
CA LEU A 157 -37.29 20.08 24.17
C LEU A 157 -37.04 21.31 23.26
N ASP A 158 -36.85 22.47 23.88
CA ASP A 158 -36.45 23.73 23.24
C ASP A 158 -35.17 23.54 22.41
N ASP A 159 -35.24 23.94 21.13
CA ASP A 159 -34.21 23.79 20.08
C ASP A 159 -32.88 24.50 20.43
N ASN A 160 -32.87 25.31 21.50
CA ASN A 160 -31.70 26.01 22.03
C ASN A 160 -30.97 25.32 23.20
N THR A 161 -31.46 24.18 23.72
CA THR A 161 -30.80 23.52 24.87
C THR A 161 -29.60 22.68 24.41
N PRO A 162 -28.39 22.88 24.95
CA PRO A 162 -27.25 22.02 24.65
C PRO A 162 -27.50 20.58 25.11
N VAL A 163 -27.32 19.62 24.21
CA VAL A 163 -27.41 18.19 24.49
C VAL A 163 -25.99 17.63 24.64
N ASN A 164 -25.78 16.80 25.65
CA ASN A 164 -24.54 16.06 25.83
C ASN A 164 -24.56 14.83 24.92
N PHE A 165 -23.69 14.80 23.91
CA PHE A 165 -23.45 13.62 23.09
C PHE A 165 -22.36 12.80 23.74
N ARG A 166 -22.70 11.60 24.19
CA ARG A 166 -21.74 10.64 24.74
C ARG A 166 -21.09 9.87 23.59
N GLY A 167 -19.83 9.50 23.77
CA GLY A 167 -19.17 8.50 22.94
C GLY A 167 -18.56 7.40 23.81
N TYR A 168 -18.34 6.25 23.19
CA TYR A 168 -17.91 5.02 23.83
C TYR A 168 -16.77 4.41 23.04
N LEU A 169 -15.70 4.04 23.72
CA LEU A 169 -14.63 3.22 23.18
C LEU A 169 -14.96 1.75 23.47
N HIS A 170 -15.25 1.00 22.43
CA HIS A 170 -15.48 -0.44 22.50
C HIS A 170 -14.18 -1.17 22.23
N THR A 171 -13.90 -2.19 23.03
CA THR A 171 -12.77 -3.09 22.83
C THR A 171 -13.32 -4.47 22.48
N TYR A 172 -12.87 -5.00 21.35
CA TYR A 172 -13.24 -6.32 20.85
C TYR A 172 -12.01 -7.21 20.77
N GLN A 173 -12.23 -8.51 20.94
CA GLN A 173 -11.21 -9.53 20.74
C GLN A 173 -11.70 -10.53 19.70
N ALA A 174 -10.84 -10.88 18.73
CA ALA A 174 -11.14 -11.94 17.79
C ALA A 174 -11.25 -13.29 18.51
N ASN A 175 -12.37 -13.99 18.37
CA ASN A 175 -12.60 -15.31 18.99
C ASN A 175 -12.35 -16.49 18.04
N ARG A 176 -11.92 -16.19 16.81
CA ARG A 176 -11.38 -17.11 15.81
C ARG A 176 -10.52 -16.33 14.83
N GLU A 177 -9.86 -17.04 13.91
CA GLU A 177 -9.23 -16.40 12.76
C GLU A 177 -10.29 -15.67 11.89
N LEU A 178 -10.03 -14.39 11.57
CA LEU A 178 -10.89 -13.59 10.69
C LEU A 178 -10.32 -13.54 9.27
N ASN A 179 -11.18 -13.73 8.28
CA ASN A 179 -10.86 -13.70 6.86
C ASN A 179 -11.00 -12.27 6.34
N ILE A 180 -9.89 -11.59 6.03
CA ILE A 180 -9.92 -10.19 5.62
C ILE A 180 -9.34 -10.03 4.21
N LEU A 181 -9.92 -9.15 3.40
CA LEU A 181 -9.29 -8.70 2.16
C LEU A 181 -8.65 -7.32 2.38
N LEU A 182 -7.33 -7.24 2.34
CA LEU A 182 -6.61 -5.96 2.38
C LEU A 182 -6.64 -5.32 0.99
N ILE A 183 -7.02 -4.04 0.96
CA ILE A 183 -7.03 -3.20 -0.25
C ILE A 183 -5.84 -2.24 -0.18
N ASP A 184 -4.97 -2.34 -1.19
CA ASP A 184 -3.72 -1.59 -1.29
C ASP A 184 -3.88 -0.06 -1.30
N GLY A 185 -2.78 0.65 -1.05
CA GLY A 185 -2.73 2.12 -1.01
C GLY A 185 -3.53 2.73 0.15
N MET A 186 -3.80 4.03 0.06
CA MET A 186 -4.64 4.78 1.00
C MET A 186 -6.12 4.54 0.74
N SER A 187 -6.53 3.27 0.72
CA SER A 187 -7.86 2.86 0.25
C SER A 187 -9.03 3.45 1.04
N ALA A 188 -8.84 4.01 2.22
CA ALA A 188 -9.90 4.70 2.97
C ALA A 188 -9.86 6.24 2.84
N GLY A 189 -8.93 6.80 2.07
CA GLY A 189 -8.83 8.24 1.83
C GLY A 189 -9.95 8.74 0.93
N LYS A 190 -10.86 9.57 1.45
CA LYS A 190 -11.98 10.13 0.66
C LYS A 190 -11.50 11.35 -0.14
N THR A 191 -10.87 11.09 -1.27
CA THR A 191 -10.34 12.14 -2.15
C THR A 191 -10.50 11.74 -3.63
N ASN A 192 -10.64 12.74 -4.49
CA ASN A 192 -10.68 12.57 -5.94
C ASN A 192 -9.32 12.18 -6.58
N MET A 193 -8.27 12.01 -5.77
CA MET A 193 -6.90 11.66 -6.20
C MET A 193 -6.74 10.21 -6.68
N GLY A 194 -7.74 9.34 -6.46
CA GLY A 194 -7.77 7.96 -6.95
C GLY A 194 -7.61 6.87 -5.90
N THR A 195 -7.51 7.27 -4.63
CA THR A 195 -7.41 6.38 -3.47
C THR A 195 -8.56 5.37 -3.37
N LEU A 196 -9.75 5.73 -3.86
CA LEU A 196 -10.95 4.90 -3.81
C LEU A 196 -11.16 4.01 -5.06
N ASP A 197 -10.32 4.11 -6.09
CA ASP A 197 -10.57 3.46 -7.40
C ASP A 197 -10.77 1.94 -7.26
N SER A 198 -9.98 1.28 -6.40
CA SER A 198 -10.08 -0.17 -6.14
C SER A 198 -11.43 -0.60 -5.57
N GLN A 199 -12.08 0.24 -4.75
CA GLN A 199 -13.37 -0.09 -4.14
C GLN A 199 -14.53 0.40 -4.97
N ASP A 200 -14.53 1.67 -5.34
CA ASP A 200 -15.68 2.31 -5.99
C ASP A 200 -15.77 1.92 -7.46
N ILE A 201 -14.64 1.83 -8.16
CA ILE A 201 -14.64 1.55 -9.60
C ILE A 201 -14.53 0.05 -9.87
N LEU A 202 -13.60 -0.65 -9.23
CA LEU A 202 -13.36 -2.07 -9.49
C LEU A 202 -14.35 -2.96 -8.71
N LEU A 203 -14.34 -2.92 -7.38
CA LEU A 203 -15.19 -3.83 -6.58
C LEU A 203 -16.69 -3.52 -6.73
N ARG A 204 -17.10 -2.25 -6.68
CA ARG A 204 -18.50 -1.82 -6.85
C ARG A 204 -18.91 -1.67 -8.31
N GLU A 205 -17.99 -1.86 -9.26
CA GLU A 205 -18.22 -1.76 -10.71
C GLU A 205 -18.84 -0.41 -11.13
N ASN A 206 -18.45 0.68 -10.47
CA ASN A 206 -19.08 1.98 -10.63
C ASN A 206 -18.09 3.07 -11.06
N LYS A 207 -18.20 3.51 -12.31
CA LYS A 207 -17.41 4.63 -12.86
C LYS A 207 -18.06 6.00 -12.71
N THR A 208 -19.25 6.08 -12.12
CA THR A 208 -19.91 7.37 -11.94
C THR A 208 -19.20 8.17 -10.85
N LYS A 209 -19.20 9.50 -10.98
CA LYS A 209 -18.69 10.39 -9.93
C LYS A 209 -19.70 10.41 -8.79
N GLU A 210 -19.58 9.46 -7.87
CA GLU A 210 -20.31 9.46 -6.61
C GLU A 210 -19.64 10.37 -5.58
N ASP A 211 -20.37 10.69 -4.51
CA ASP A 211 -19.83 11.44 -3.37
C ASP A 211 -18.70 10.60 -2.74
N GLU A 212 -17.46 11.11 -2.75
CA GLU A 212 -16.30 10.44 -2.15
C GLU A 212 -16.55 10.11 -0.66
N MET A 213 -17.42 10.89 -0.02
CA MET A 213 -17.83 10.77 1.36
C MET A 213 -19.01 9.80 1.60
N ASP A 214 -19.38 9.00 0.60
CA ASP A 214 -20.45 7.99 0.71
C ASP A 214 -19.98 6.68 1.39
N GLU A 215 -19.39 6.83 2.58
CA GLU A 215 -18.68 5.74 3.25
C GLU A 215 -19.60 4.61 3.73
N TRP A 216 -20.83 4.93 4.14
CA TRP A 216 -21.80 3.92 4.60
C TRP A 216 -22.30 3.02 3.47
N HIS A 217 -22.74 3.57 2.34
CA HIS A 217 -23.17 2.73 1.22
C HIS A 217 -22.00 1.96 0.61
N ARG A 218 -20.79 2.53 0.63
CA ARG A 218 -19.57 1.81 0.27
C ARG A 218 -19.35 0.61 1.19
N ALA A 219 -19.42 0.79 2.51
CA ALA A 219 -19.25 -0.29 3.48
C ALA A 219 -20.32 -1.39 3.31
N LEU A 220 -21.59 -1.02 3.09
CA LEU A 220 -22.67 -1.98 2.81
C LEU A 220 -22.38 -2.80 1.54
N ALA A 221 -22.06 -2.14 0.42
CA ALA A 221 -21.79 -2.81 -0.84
C ALA A 221 -20.54 -3.71 -0.77
N LEU A 222 -19.50 -3.27 -0.07
CA LEU A 222 -18.33 -4.11 0.20
C LEU A 222 -18.73 -5.32 1.04
N CYS A 223 -19.54 -5.15 2.08
CA CYS A 223 -19.97 -6.25 2.92
C CYS A 223 -20.87 -7.28 2.24
N ASP A 224 -21.65 -6.87 1.24
CA ASP A 224 -22.34 -7.81 0.35
C ASP A 224 -21.34 -8.69 -0.42
N ILE A 225 -20.27 -8.08 -0.96
CA ILE A 225 -19.18 -8.79 -1.64
C ILE A 225 -18.44 -9.72 -0.67
N ALA A 226 -18.07 -9.24 0.52
CA ALA A 226 -17.39 -10.07 1.51
C ALA A 226 -18.23 -11.28 1.91
N THR A 227 -19.54 -11.08 2.13
CA THR A 227 -20.46 -12.17 2.47
C THR A 227 -20.54 -13.20 1.34
N GLU A 228 -20.66 -12.74 0.09
CA GLU A 228 -20.66 -13.62 -1.09
C GLU A 228 -19.35 -14.41 -1.21
N TRP A 229 -18.22 -13.79 -0.90
CA TRP A 229 -16.88 -14.38 -1.09
C TRP A 229 -16.36 -15.13 0.15
N GLY A 230 -17.11 -15.15 1.26
CA GLY A 230 -16.72 -15.84 2.50
C GLY A 230 -15.69 -15.09 3.35
N PHE A 231 -15.64 -13.76 3.25
CA PHE A 231 -14.78 -12.88 4.04
C PHE A 231 -15.56 -12.24 5.20
N ASP A 232 -14.85 -11.93 6.28
CA ASP A 232 -15.37 -11.21 7.45
C ASP A 232 -15.39 -9.70 7.26
N GLY A 233 -14.59 -9.18 6.32
CA GLY A 233 -14.42 -7.75 6.13
C GLY A 233 -13.25 -7.37 5.21
N PHE A 234 -12.99 -6.06 5.14
CA PHE A 234 -11.90 -5.48 4.34
C PHE A 234 -10.99 -4.66 5.23
N SER A 235 -9.68 -4.78 5.05
CA SER A 235 -8.72 -3.86 5.67
C SER A 235 -8.31 -2.78 4.68
N ARG A 236 -8.23 -1.55 5.18
CA ARG A 236 -7.99 -0.34 4.39
C ARG A 236 -7.12 0.64 5.14
N VAL A 237 -6.48 1.55 4.41
CA VAL A 237 -5.56 2.53 4.99
C VAL A 237 -6.13 3.94 4.86
N GLU A 238 -6.33 4.60 6.00
CA GLU A 238 -6.66 6.01 6.16
C GLU A 238 -5.47 6.74 6.81
N ILE A 239 -5.68 7.61 7.82
CA ILE A 239 -4.63 8.06 8.75
C ILE A 239 -4.10 6.87 9.57
N GLY A 240 -4.91 5.82 9.75
CA GLY A 240 -4.49 4.55 10.32
C GLY A 240 -5.05 3.38 9.53
N ILE A 241 -4.66 2.17 9.92
CA ILE A 241 -5.17 0.94 9.29
C ILE A 241 -6.47 0.55 10.00
N GLU A 242 -7.55 0.49 9.23
CA GLU A 242 -8.88 0.12 9.70
C GLU A 242 -9.36 -1.19 9.05
N ILE A 243 -10.37 -1.80 9.66
CA ILE A 243 -11.14 -2.92 9.11
C ILE A 243 -12.61 -2.52 9.06
N ILE A 244 -13.24 -2.60 7.89
CA ILE A 244 -14.70 -2.71 7.80
C ILE A 244 -15.05 -4.15 8.17
N LYS A 245 -15.61 -4.36 9.36
CA LYS A 245 -16.11 -5.67 9.80
C LYS A 245 -17.60 -5.77 9.48
N CYS A 246 -17.98 -6.76 8.70
CA CYS A 246 -19.34 -6.83 8.13
C CYS A 246 -20.42 -7.37 9.07
N ASN A 247 -20.01 -8.14 10.10
CA ASN A 247 -20.93 -8.72 11.06
C ASN A 247 -20.24 -8.83 12.42
N PHE A 248 -20.60 -7.97 13.36
CA PHE A 248 -20.03 -7.95 14.72
C PHE A 248 -20.55 -9.09 15.62
N SER A 249 -21.64 -9.77 15.23
CA SER A 249 -22.15 -10.94 15.95
C SER A 249 -21.36 -12.23 15.66
N SER A 250 -20.35 -12.17 14.78
CA SER A 250 -19.54 -13.33 14.39
C SER A 250 -18.05 -12.98 14.40
N GLY A 251 -17.26 -13.82 15.06
CA GLY A 251 -15.81 -13.72 15.07
C GLY A 251 -15.23 -12.77 16.12
N LEU A 252 -16.05 -12.10 16.93
CA LEU A 252 -15.63 -11.14 17.94
C LEU A 252 -16.32 -11.38 19.28
N ASP A 253 -15.56 -11.24 20.36
CA ASP A 253 -16.08 -11.10 21.72
C ASP A 253 -15.94 -9.64 22.15
N LEU A 254 -16.99 -9.10 22.76
CA LEU A 254 -16.93 -7.79 23.41
C LEU A 254 -16.15 -7.91 24.73
N VAL A 255 -15.04 -7.19 24.84
CA VAL A 255 -14.20 -7.16 26.05
C VAL A 255 -14.61 -6.04 26.98
N SER A 256 -14.78 -4.82 26.46
CA SER A 256 -15.20 -3.67 27.26
C SER A 256 -15.89 -2.58 26.44
N MET A 257 -16.68 -1.76 27.13
CA MET A 257 -17.26 -0.52 26.60
C MET A 257 -17.01 0.60 27.60
N THR A 258 -16.13 1.52 27.26
CA THR A 258 -15.74 2.63 28.13
C THR A 258 -16.33 3.94 27.61
N ARG A 259 -17.16 4.58 28.42
CA ARG A 259 -17.67 5.93 28.12
C ARG A 259 -16.52 6.95 28.15
N THR A 260 -16.46 7.85 27.18
CA THR A 260 -15.47 8.93 27.16
C THR A 260 -15.95 10.17 27.94
N GLU A 261 -15.01 11.01 28.38
CA GLU A 261 -15.31 12.26 29.06
C GLU A 261 -15.75 13.35 28.07
N LEU A 262 -16.61 14.27 28.52
CA LEU A 262 -17.02 15.41 27.72
C LEU A 262 -15.81 16.30 27.42
N TYR A 263 -15.58 16.56 26.14
CA TYR A 263 -14.47 17.39 25.66
C TYR A 263 -14.41 18.76 26.35
N ASP A 264 -15.56 19.38 26.61
CA ASP A 264 -15.69 20.67 27.30
C ASP A 264 -15.16 20.67 28.74
N ASN A 265 -15.03 19.50 29.37
CA ASN A 265 -14.47 19.35 30.71
C ASN A 265 -12.94 19.19 30.68
N MET A 266 -12.33 19.06 29.50
CA MET A 266 -10.89 19.01 29.34
C MET A 266 -10.30 20.42 29.39
N ILE A 267 -9.10 20.58 29.94
CA ILE A 267 -8.39 21.87 30.04
C ILE A 267 -8.39 22.52 28.65
N GLU A 268 -8.66 23.84 28.59
CA GLU A 268 -8.60 24.69 27.38
C GLU A 268 -7.22 24.63 26.73
N ASN A 269 -6.97 23.53 26.01
CA ASN A 269 -5.95 23.29 25.01
C ASN A 269 -6.13 21.84 24.56
N ALA A 270 -7.13 21.68 23.70
CA ALA A 270 -7.19 20.68 22.62
C ALA A 270 -5.89 20.43 21.86
N GLY A 271 -4.80 21.17 22.14
CA GLY A 271 -3.64 21.31 21.31
C GLY A 271 -3.11 19.96 20.86
N LEU A 272 -2.71 19.09 21.79
CA LEU A 272 -1.98 17.89 21.40
C LEU A 272 -2.81 16.79 20.71
N ALA A 273 -4.13 16.93 20.53
CA ALA A 273 -4.97 15.83 20.06
C ALA A 273 -4.58 15.30 18.66
N ILE A 274 -4.38 16.21 17.69
CA ILE A 274 -3.97 15.83 16.32
C ILE A 274 -2.54 15.25 16.35
N PHE A 275 -1.65 15.89 17.10
CA PHE A 275 -0.27 15.44 17.24
C PHE A 275 -0.16 14.04 17.87
N GLN A 276 -0.89 13.79 18.95
CA GLN A 276 -0.95 12.49 19.64
C GLN A 276 -1.51 11.41 18.72
N TRP A 277 -2.50 11.75 17.90
CA TRP A 277 -3.06 10.81 16.95
C TRP A 277 -2.06 10.45 15.85
N ILE A 278 -1.48 11.44 15.16
CA ILE A 278 -0.48 11.20 14.10
C ILE A 278 0.74 10.49 14.68
N ARG A 279 1.14 10.79 15.91
CA ARG A 279 2.19 10.04 16.61
C ARG A 279 1.81 8.57 16.76
N ALA A 280 0.64 8.28 17.31
CA ALA A 280 0.19 6.91 17.58
C ALA A 280 0.04 6.08 16.30
N VAL A 281 -0.55 6.63 15.24
CA VAL A 281 -0.66 5.93 13.96
C VAL A 281 0.69 5.83 13.23
N GLY A 282 1.58 6.81 13.43
CA GLY A 282 2.94 6.82 12.88
C GLY A 282 3.81 5.67 13.41
N GLU A 283 3.52 5.16 14.61
CA GLU A 283 4.13 3.93 15.14
C GLU A 283 3.83 2.68 14.28
N ARG A 284 2.91 2.78 13.30
CA ARG A 284 2.53 1.70 12.36
C ARG A 284 3.02 1.92 10.93
N TYR A 285 3.91 2.90 10.72
CA TYR A 285 4.51 3.15 9.41
C TYR A 285 5.10 1.93 8.74
N ASN A 286 5.72 1.05 9.51
CA ASN A 286 6.39 -0.15 9.01
C ASN A 286 5.58 -1.44 9.23
N GLY A 287 4.30 -1.33 9.60
CA GLY A 287 3.39 -2.45 9.79
C GLY A 287 2.67 -2.43 11.13
N ILE A 288 1.65 -3.28 11.27
CA ILE A 288 0.76 -3.27 12.43
C ILE A 288 1.24 -4.13 13.63
N ALA A 289 2.50 -4.57 13.64
CA ALA A 289 3.13 -5.35 14.71
C ALA A 289 2.46 -6.70 15.07
N GLY A 290 3.26 -7.66 15.54
CA GLY A 290 2.79 -8.89 16.19
C GLY A 290 1.92 -9.80 15.32
N ASP A 291 2.18 -9.86 14.01
CA ASP A 291 1.44 -10.69 13.04
C ASP A 291 -0.09 -10.53 13.11
N ARG A 292 -0.58 -9.36 13.57
CA ARG A 292 -2.01 -9.05 13.73
C ARG A 292 -2.79 -9.05 12.41
N LEU A 293 -2.09 -9.02 11.28
CA LEU A 293 -2.63 -9.19 9.94
C LEU A 293 -1.59 -9.96 9.12
N ARG A 294 -1.85 -11.25 8.89
CA ARG A 294 -0.98 -12.12 8.11
C ARG A 294 -1.47 -12.16 6.67
N ILE A 295 -0.65 -11.67 5.75
CA ILE A 295 -0.99 -11.51 4.32
C ILE A 295 -0.57 -12.74 3.51
N ASP A 296 -1.47 -13.25 2.67
CA ASP A 296 -1.20 -14.32 1.69
C ASP A 296 -0.79 -13.70 0.34
N PHE A 297 0.50 -13.42 0.19
CA PHE A 297 1.04 -12.89 -1.07
C PHE A 297 0.89 -13.86 -2.24
N SER A 298 0.84 -15.18 -1.97
CA SER A 298 0.66 -16.22 -2.98
C SER A 298 -0.76 -16.27 -3.57
N SER A 299 -1.64 -15.38 -3.12
CA SER A 299 -2.99 -15.17 -3.64
C SER A 299 -3.25 -13.67 -3.90
N MET A 300 -2.20 -12.87 -4.05
CA MET A 300 -2.29 -11.45 -4.38
C MET A 300 -2.75 -11.27 -5.83
N VAL A 301 -3.78 -10.43 -6.03
CA VAL A 301 -4.17 -9.96 -7.36
C VAL A 301 -3.92 -8.48 -7.46
N SER A 302 -3.31 -8.02 -8.54
CA SER A 302 -3.07 -6.61 -8.78
C SER A 302 -3.41 -6.22 -10.21
N GLY A 303 -4.08 -5.08 -10.38
CA GLY A 303 -4.31 -4.49 -11.70
C GLY A 303 -3.01 -4.20 -12.47
N LEU A 304 -1.87 -4.11 -11.77
CA LEU A 304 -0.56 -3.96 -12.39
C LEU A 304 -0.17 -5.14 -13.28
N PHE A 305 -0.72 -6.34 -13.06
CA PHE A 305 -0.42 -7.50 -13.89
C PHE A 305 -1.23 -7.56 -15.19
N PHE A 306 -2.20 -6.67 -15.39
CA PHE A 306 -3.16 -6.76 -16.48
C PHE A 306 -2.90 -5.75 -17.62
N PRO A 307 -3.39 -6.05 -18.85
CA PRO A 307 -3.30 -5.18 -20.03
C PRO A 307 -4.21 -3.95 -19.99
N ILE A 308 -4.18 -3.20 -18.89
CA ILE A 308 -5.05 -2.04 -18.68
C ILE A 308 -4.29 -0.72 -18.76
N ASN A 309 -4.99 0.35 -19.14
CA ASN A 309 -4.46 1.71 -18.99
C ASN A 309 -4.46 2.12 -17.51
N ILE A 310 -3.30 2.51 -16.98
CA ILE A 310 -3.13 2.98 -15.60
C ILE A 310 -2.70 4.45 -15.52
N SER A 311 -2.77 5.19 -16.63
CA SER A 311 -2.36 6.59 -16.70
C SER A 311 -3.18 7.46 -15.73
N SER A 312 -2.62 8.62 -15.35
CA SER A 312 -3.38 9.57 -14.56
C SER A 312 -4.61 10.09 -15.30
N THR A 313 -5.71 10.23 -14.57
CA THR A 313 -6.94 10.89 -15.03
C THR A 313 -7.05 12.34 -14.53
N ILE A 314 -6.00 12.85 -13.85
CA ILE A 314 -5.97 14.17 -13.22
C ILE A 314 -4.95 15.05 -13.94
N THR A 315 -5.44 16.14 -14.53
CA THR A 315 -4.61 17.12 -15.24
C THR A 315 -3.52 17.68 -14.33
N GLY A 316 -2.27 17.68 -14.80
CA GLY A 316 -1.12 18.21 -14.05
C GLY A 316 -0.57 17.28 -12.97
N ARG A 317 -1.12 16.06 -12.85
CA ARG A 317 -0.65 15.02 -11.90
C ARG A 317 -0.34 13.71 -12.61
N PRO A 318 0.62 13.66 -13.55
CA PRO A 318 0.98 12.44 -14.27
C PRO A 318 1.55 11.34 -13.35
N ASP A 319 2.01 11.73 -12.16
CA ASP A 319 2.47 10.86 -11.08
C ASP A 319 1.35 10.01 -10.46
N LEU A 320 0.09 10.45 -10.58
CA LEU A 320 -1.06 9.74 -10.00
C LEU A 320 -1.62 8.71 -10.96
N MET A 321 -0.95 7.56 -11.05
CA MET A 321 -1.49 6.40 -11.78
C MET A 321 -2.81 5.92 -11.15
N ARG A 322 -3.76 5.49 -11.99
CA ARG A 322 -5.14 5.20 -11.56
C ARG A 322 -5.76 4.01 -12.27
N LEU A 323 -6.42 3.15 -11.50
CA LEU A 323 -7.34 2.12 -12.05
C LEU A 323 -8.50 2.78 -12.81
N GLY A 324 -8.90 3.99 -12.44
CA GLY A 324 -9.95 4.73 -13.14
C GLY A 324 -9.71 5.00 -14.63
N ALA A 325 -8.47 4.86 -15.12
CA ALA A 325 -8.13 5.01 -16.54
C ALA A 325 -8.46 3.78 -17.41
N ALA A 326 -8.57 2.59 -16.82
CA ALA A 326 -8.97 1.35 -17.50
C ALA A 326 -10.43 1.41 -17.94
N THR A 327 -10.92 0.55 -18.83
CA THR A 327 -12.36 0.47 -19.14
C THR A 327 -13.14 -0.24 -18.03
N LEU A 328 -14.47 -0.08 -17.96
CA LEU A 328 -15.25 -0.80 -16.95
C LEU A 328 -15.24 -2.30 -17.18
N ASP A 329 -15.25 -2.74 -18.45
CA ASP A 329 -15.24 -4.16 -18.80
C ASP A 329 -13.90 -4.82 -18.40
N GLU A 330 -12.77 -4.13 -18.62
CA GLU A 330 -11.45 -4.58 -18.12
C GLU A 330 -11.44 -4.72 -16.59
N LEU A 331 -12.04 -3.78 -15.85
CA LEU A 331 -12.08 -3.83 -14.39
C LEU A 331 -13.00 -4.95 -13.88
N LYS A 332 -14.10 -5.24 -14.60
CA LYS A 332 -14.97 -6.40 -14.32
C LYS A 332 -14.23 -7.71 -14.52
N ASP A 333 -13.41 -7.83 -15.58
CA ASP A 333 -12.56 -9.00 -15.80
C ASP A 333 -11.57 -9.19 -14.65
N ILE A 334 -10.94 -8.12 -14.16
CA ILE A 334 -10.04 -8.18 -13.01
C ILE A 334 -10.79 -8.60 -11.74
N LYS A 335 -12.00 -8.07 -11.49
CA LYS A 335 -12.83 -8.47 -10.35
C LYS A 335 -13.23 -9.95 -10.43
N ALA A 336 -13.56 -10.44 -11.63
CA ALA A 336 -13.89 -11.84 -11.85
C ALA A 336 -12.67 -12.74 -11.59
N TYR A 337 -11.49 -12.37 -12.10
CA TYR A 337 -10.23 -13.07 -11.81
C TYR A 337 -9.90 -13.06 -10.31
N LEU A 338 -10.06 -11.90 -9.65
CA LEU A 338 -9.91 -11.78 -8.20
C LEU A 338 -10.80 -12.78 -7.48
N LYS A 339 -12.09 -12.81 -7.79
CA LYS A 339 -13.02 -13.79 -7.20
C LYS A 339 -12.55 -15.24 -7.41
N ASP A 340 -12.13 -15.59 -8.62
CA ASP A 340 -11.65 -16.93 -8.97
C ASP A 340 -10.42 -17.33 -8.12
N VAL A 341 -9.49 -16.40 -7.88
CA VAL A 341 -8.33 -16.60 -6.99
C VAL A 341 -8.75 -16.73 -5.53
N LEU A 342 -9.63 -15.86 -5.04
CA LEU A 342 -10.07 -15.84 -3.64
C LEU A 342 -10.91 -17.05 -3.23
N GLN A 343 -11.52 -17.75 -4.18
CA GLN A 343 -12.24 -19.01 -3.93
C GLN A 343 -11.31 -20.20 -3.69
N GLN A 344 -10.02 -20.08 -4.02
CA GLN A 344 -9.04 -21.13 -3.77
C GLN A 344 -8.59 -21.10 -2.30
N PRO A 345 -8.16 -22.25 -1.73
CA PRO A 345 -7.56 -22.26 -0.40
C PRO A 345 -6.33 -21.35 -0.34
N ARG A 346 -6.20 -20.60 0.76
CA ARG A 346 -5.00 -19.78 1.01
C ARG A 346 -3.75 -20.63 0.99
N ARG A 347 -2.65 -20.05 0.48
CA ARG A 347 -1.44 -20.81 0.17
C ARG A 347 -0.30 -20.47 1.12
N PHE A 348 -0.09 -19.18 1.39
CA PHE A 348 1.05 -18.68 2.19
C PHE A 348 2.39 -19.31 1.74
N THR A 349 2.55 -19.54 0.42
CA THR A 349 3.67 -20.34 -0.12
C THR A 349 5.00 -19.62 0.04
N VAL A 350 5.01 -18.33 -0.25
CA VAL A 350 6.20 -17.47 -0.16
C VAL A 350 5.85 -16.17 0.55
N ASN A 351 6.67 -15.79 1.53
CA ASN A 351 6.63 -14.44 2.11
C ASN A 351 7.37 -13.46 1.17
N TRP A 352 6.70 -13.00 0.12
CA TRP A 352 7.29 -12.08 -0.86
C TRP A 352 7.65 -10.72 -0.27
N GLN A 353 6.91 -10.23 0.73
CA GLN A 353 7.28 -9.01 1.44
C GLN A 353 8.59 -9.17 2.22
N GLY A 354 8.83 -10.33 2.83
CA GLY A 354 10.11 -10.65 3.46
C GLY A 354 11.29 -10.67 2.47
N VAL A 355 11.07 -11.10 1.22
CA VAL A 355 12.08 -11.00 0.16
C VAL A 355 12.37 -9.53 -0.16
N ALA A 356 11.33 -8.71 -0.35
CA ALA A 356 11.48 -7.28 -0.60
C ALA A 356 12.20 -6.57 0.56
N ASP A 357 11.91 -6.93 1.81
CA ASP A 357 12.54 -6.39 3.02
C ASP A 357 14.05 -6.66 3.04
N LEU A 358 14.48 -7.87 2.69
CA LEU A 358 15.90 -8.23 2.65
C LEU A 358 16.65 -7.42 1.58
N VAL A 359 16.03 -7.25 0.41
CA VAL A 359 16.60 -6.44 -0.69
C VAL A 359 16.72 -4.98 -0.27
N ILE A 360 15.64 -4.38 0.23
CA ILE A 360 15.66 -2.98 0.70
C ILE A 360 16.68 -2.81 1.83
N SER A 361 16.72 -3.74 2.80
CA SER A 361 17.65 -3.66 3.93
C SER A 361 19.12 -3.72 3.50
N ARG A 362 19.45 -4.52 2.48
CA ARG A 362 20.82 -4.59 1.95
C ARG A 362 21.23 -3.31 1.24
N TYR A 363 20.36 -2.76 0.38
CA TYR A 363 20.77 -1.81 -0.64
C TYR A 363 20.36 -0.37 -0.36
N SER A 364 19.26 -0.11 0.37
CA SER A 364 18.69 1.24 0.48
C SER A 364 19.67 2.28 1.03
N LYS A 365 20.29 1.99 2.18
CA LYS A 365 21.28 2.88 2.82
C LYS A 365 22.57 2.99 2.02
N ARG A 366 22.98 1.90 1.36
CA ARG A 366 24.18 1.87 0.51
C ARG A 366 24.02 2.78 -0.71
N LEU A 367 22.89 2.67 -1.41
CA LEU A 367 22.56 3.53 -2.54
C LEU A 367 22.48 4.99 -2.11
N ALA A 368 21.80 5.27 -0.98
CA ALA A 368 21.73 6.63 -0.44
C ALA A 368 23.11 7.21 -0.08
N LEU A 369 24.00 6.41 0.49
CA LEU A 369 25.39 6.79 0.77
C LEU A 369 26.14 7.11 -0.53
N MET A 370 26.06 6.24 -1.53
CA MET A 370 26.68 6.44 -2.83
C MET A 370 26.08 7.61 -3.63
N ALA A 371 24.84 8.02 -3.34
CA ALA A 371 24.24 9.22 -3.91
C ALA A 371 24.63 10.51 -3.18
N TYR A 372 25.21 10.43 -1.98
CA TYR A 372 25.53 11.60 -1.15
C TYR A 372 26.73 12.38 -1.69
N GLU A 373 26.49 13.58 -2.23
CA GLU A 373 27.47 14.41 -2.94
C GLU A 373 28.80 14.57 -2.20
N SER A 374 28.76 14.79 -0.88
CA SER A 374 29.98 15.03 -0.09
C SER A 374 30.76 13.76 0.30
N LEU A 375 30.35 12.57 -0.15
CA LEU A 375 31.10 11.34 0.11
C LEU A 375 32.44 11.36 -0.68
N PRO A 376 33.60 11.07 -0.05
CA PRO A 376 34.87 10.97 -0.78
C PRO A 376 34.88 9.88 -1.87
N SER A 377 35.61 10.12 -2.96
CA SER A 377 35.71 9.19 -4.11
C SER A 377 36.11 7.77 -3.73
N HIS A 378 37.10 7.60 -2.83
CA HIS A 378 37.54 6.28 -2.40
C HIS A 378 36.46 5.52 -1.62
N HIS A 379 35.58 6.22 -0.88
CA HIS A 379 34.46 5.58 -0.19
C HIS A 379 33.37 5.16 -1.16
N PHE A 380 33.08 5.97 -2.19
CA PHE A 380 32.16 5.57 -3.26
C PHE A 380 32.65 4.29 -3.96
N ILE A 381 33.94 4.26 -4.35
CA ILE A 381 34.54 3.09 -5.00
C ILE A 381 34.44 1.86 -4.09
N ASN A 382 34.79 1.99 -2.80
CA ASN A 382 34.69 0.89 -1.85
C ASN A 382 33.24 0.36 -1.71
N GLU A 383 32.23 1.24 -1.71
CA GLU A 383 30.83 0.81 -1.64
C GLU A 383 30.37 0.05 -2.89
N ILE A 384 30.82 0.46 -4.08
CA ILE A 384 30.56 -0.28 -5.33
C ILE A 384 31.27 -1.64 -5.31
N GLU A 385 32.53 -1.68 -4.89
CA GLU A 385 33.31 -2.91 -4.80
C GLU A 385 32.70 -3.88 -3.78
N ASP A 386 32.37 -3.44 -2.57
CA ASP A 386 31.71 -4.31 -1.57
C ASP A 386 30.34 -4.83 -2.04
N ALA A 387 29.62 -4.06 -2.86
CA ALA A 387 28.32 -4.45 -3.37
C ALA A 387 28.40 -5.52 -4.47
N THR A 388 29.51 -5.56 -5.20
CA THR A 388 29.67 -6.36 -6.42
C THR A 388 30.65 -7.53 -6.24
N LEU A 389 31.76 -7.33 -5.53
CA LEU A 389 32.81 -8.34 -5.35
C LEU A 389 32.40 -9.52 -4.47
N VAL A 390 31.37 -9.36 -3.63
CA VAL A 390 30.78 -10.49 -2.89
C VAL A 390 30.21 -11.57 -3.82
N TRP A 391 29.99 -11.24 -5.09
CA TRP A 391 29.45 -12.15 -6.12
C TRP A 391 30.48 -12.60 -7.15
N VAL A 392 31.77 -12.24 -6.98
CA VAL A 392 32.83 -12.55 -7.93
C VAL A 392 33.98 -13.24 -7.17
N ASP A 393 34.42 -14.39 -7.66
CA ASP A 393 35.53 -15.11 -7.04
C ASP A 393 36.81 -14.27 -7.04
N ALA A 394 37.56 -14.30 -5.94
CA ALA A 394 38.86 -13.66 -5.87
C ALA A 394 39.88 -14.37 -6.78
N PRO A 395 40.95 -13.70 -7.24
CA PRO A 395 42.02 -14.35 -7.97
C PRO A 395 42.60 -15.51 -7.14
N PRO A 396 42.84 -16.69 -7.75
CA PRO A 396 43.31 -17.85 -7.01
C PRO A 396 44.73 -17.64 -6.47
N LEU A 397 44.98 -18.12 -5.26
CA LEU A 397 46.30 -18.24 -4.64
C LEU A 397 46.88 -19.65 -4.82
N PRO A 398 48.21 -19.82 -4.73
CA PRO A 398 48.87 -21.12 -4.95
C PRO A 398 48.37 -22.27 -4.05
N ASP A 399 47.87 -21.93 -2.86
CA ASP A 399 47.38 -22.89 -1.87
C ASP A 399 45.85 -23.12 -1.96
N ASP A 400 45.17 -22.49 -2.92
CA ASP A 400 43.73 -22.66 -3.09
C ASP A 400 43.39 -24.04 -3.63
N VAL A 401 42.48 -24.73 -2.95
CA VAL A 401 41.89 -25.97 -3.45
C VAL A 401 40.85 -25.61 -4.52
N SER A 402 41.30 -25.43 -5.76
CA SER A 402 40.41 -25.15 -6.90
C SER A 402 39.34 -26.24 -7.02
N MET A 403 38.06 -25.86 -6.89
CA MET A 403 36.91 -26.77 -7.07
C MET A 403 36.21 -26.61 -8.43
N THR A 404 36.57 -25.63 -9.26
CA THR A 404 35.88 -25.35 -10.53
C THR A 404 36.85 -24.84 -11.62
N GLU A 405 36.63 -25.31 -12.85
CA GLU A 405 37.31 -24.82 -14.06
C GLU A 405 36.87 -23.37 -14.41
N ARG A 406 37.79 -22.66 -15.06
CA ARG A 406 37.75 -21.21 -15.42
C ARG A 406 36.36 -20.66 -15.73
N GLU A 407 35.97 -19.64 -14.97
CA GLU A 407 34.86 -18.72 -15.27
C GLU A 407 35.04 -18.11 -16.67
N THR A 408 34.12 -18.39 -17.59
CA THR A 408 34.16 -17.83 -18.96
C THR A 408 33.56 -16.42 -19.04
N ASN A 409 32.72 -16.02 -18.06
CA ASN A 409 32.16 -14.67 -17.98
C ASN A 409 31.87 -14.20 -16.54
N ARG A 410 32.93 -13.87 -15.79
CA ARG A 410 32.91 -13.45 -14.37
C ARG A 410 31.86 -12.39 -14.03
N THR A 411 31.69 -11.39 -14.89
CA THR A 411 30.72 -10.31 -14.67
C THR A 411 29.28 -10.79 -14.81
N ALA A 412 28.98 -11.57 -15.85
CA ALA A 412 27.62 -12.09 -16.03
C ALA A 412 27.24 -13.09 -14.92
N ASP A 413 28.18 -13.94 -14.53
CA ASP A 413 27.99 -14.88 -13.42
C ASP A 413 27.75 -14.13 -12.10
N GLY A 414 28.51 -13.07 -11.83
CA GLY A 414 28.32 -12.23 -10.65
C GLY A 414 26.98 -11.49 -10.64
N ILE A 415 26.50 -10.98 -11.78
CA ILE A 415 25.17 -10.37 -11.89
C ILE A 415 24.08 -11.41 -11.59
N GLU A 416 24.19 -12.63 -12.12
CA GLU A 416 23.22 -13.69 -11.85
C GLU A 416 23.24 -14.13 -10.38
N GLN A 417 24.41 -14.23 -9.75
CA GLN A 417 24.49 -14.53 -8.31
C GLN A 417 23.89 -13.42 -7.45
N CYS A 418 24.17 -12.15 -7.78
CA CYS A 418 23.59 -10.98 -7.13
C CYS A 418 22.06 -11.01 -7.19
N LYS A 419 21.50 -11.33 -8.37
CA LYS A 419 20.06 -11.38 -8.60
C LYS A 419 19.41 -12.55 -7.87
N ILE A 420 19.94 -13.76 -8.03
CA ILE A 420 19.30 -14.98 -7.54
C ILE A 420 19.38 -15.12 -6.02
N HIS A 421 20.36 -14.49 -5.35
CA HIS A 421 20.63 -14.66 -3.92
C HIS A 421 19.37 -14.53 -3.04
N TYR A 422 18.61 -13.44 -3.19
CA TYR A 422 17.40 -13.17 -2.40
C TYR A 422 16.19 -14.01 -2.83
N LEU A 423 16.24 -14.59 -4.03
CA LEU A 423 15.17 -15.43 -4.60
C LEU A 423 15.35 -16.92 -4.27
N ARG A 424 16.56 -17.35 -3.88
CA ARG A 424 16.87 -18.75 -3.54
C ARG A 424 15.89 -19.38 -2.54
N PRO A 425 15.51 -18.73 -1.42
CA PRO A 425 14.54 -19.31 -0.50
C PRO A 425 13.17 -19.56 -1.14
N ALA A 426 12.68 -18.61 -1.95
CA ALA A 426 11.41 -18.75 -2.65
C ALA A 426 11.45 -19.88 -3.70
N LEU A 427 12.58 -20.04 -4.40
CA LEU A 427 12.76 -21.06 -5.44
C LEU A 427 12.68 -22.49 -4.92
N LEU A 428 12.95 -22.73 -3.62
CA LEU A 428 12.72 -24.04 -3.00
C LEU A 428 11.24 -24.45 -3.04
N ALA A 429 10.34 -23.47 -3.01
CA ALA A 429 8.90 -23.66 -3.08
C ALA A 429 8.33 -23.58 -4.51
N LYS A 430 9.17 -23.42 -5.56
CA LYS A 430 8.73 -23.16 -6.94
C LYS A 430 7.67 -24.12 -7.47
N LYS A 431 7.75 -25.40 -7.11
CA LYS A 431 6.77 -26.42 -7.52
C LYS A 431 5.36 -26.22 -6.95
N ARG A 432 5.22 -25.39 -5.91
CA ARG A 432 3.96 -25.05 -5.23
C ARG A 432 3.51 -23.62 -5.53
N TRP A 433 4.22 -22.91 -6.40
CA TRP A 433 3.86 -21.54 -6.76
C TRP A 433 2.50 -21.49 -7.45
N SER A 434 1.72 -20.49 -7.08
CA SER A 434 0.56 -20.08 -7.85
C SER A 434 0.98 -19.26 -9.08
N PRO A 435 0.06 -19.02 -10.03
CA PRO A 435 0.31 -18.01 -11.07
C PRO A 435 0.67 -16.64 -10.49
N GLU A 436 0.06 -16.27 -9.35
CA GLU A 436 0.36 -15.03 -8.64
C GLU A 436 1.82 -14.98 -8.12
N ASP A 437 2.33 -16.08 -7.57
CA ASP A 437 3.74 -16.21 -7.16
C ASP A 437 4.70 -16.03 -8.36
N GLU A 438 4.36 -16.58 -9.53
CA GLU A 438 5.17 -16.44 -10.75
C GLU A 438 5.24 -14.99 -11.25
N LEU A 439 4.14 -14.25 -11.14
CA LEU A 439 4.08 -12.83 -11.51
C LEU A 439 4.87 -11.96 -10.52
N ILE A 440 4.73 -12.18 -9.21
CA ILE A 440 5.51 -11.46 -8.20
C ILE A 440 7.00 -11.76 -8.36
N TYR A 441 7.38 -13.03 -8.57
CA TYR A 441 8.75 -13.42 -8.86
C TYR A 441 9.31 -12.65 -10.05
N THR A 442 8.54 -12.54 -11.14
CA THR A 442 8.97 -11.82 -12.36
C THR A 442 9.27 -10.36 -12.07
N SER A 443 8.43 -9.69 -11.30
CA SER A 443 8.66 -8.31 -10.89
C SER A 443 9.91 -8.18 -10.01
N ILE A 444 10.06 -9.03 -8.98
CA ILE A 444 11.22 -8.94 -8.06
C ILE A 444 12.54 -9.31 -8.78
N ASP A 445 12.54 -10.34 -9.64
CA ASP A 445 13.69 -10.70 -10.48
C ASP A 445 14.08 -9.55 -11.41
N THR A 446 13.10 -8.84 -11.99
CA THR A 446 13.34 -7.66 -12.83
C THR A 446 13.96 -6.52 -12.02
N VAL A 447 13.43 -6.21 -10.83
CA VAL A 447 14.00 -5.17 -9.94
C VAL A 447 15.44 -5.50 -9.54
N LEU A 448 15.69 -6.75 -9.14
CA LEU A 448 17.04 -7.23 -8.81
C LEU A 448 17.97 -7.21 -10.02
N GLY A 449 17.46 -7.53 -11.20
CA GLY A 449 18.17 -7.41 -12.47
C GLY A 449 18.65 -5.98 -12.73
N THR A 450 17.74 -5.00 -12.67
CA THR A 450 18.06 -3.57 -12.83
C THR A 450 19.12 -3.13 -11.80
N LEU A 451 18.91 -3.46 -10.53
CA LEU A 451 19.82 -3.11 -9.44
C LEU A 451 21.23 -3.69 -9.63
N CYS A 452 21.34 -5.00 -9.84
CA CYS A 452 22.62 -5.67 -9.99
C CYS A 452 23.34 -5.23 -11.27
N GLN A 453 22.63 -5.10 -12.40
CA GLN A 453 23.24 -4.64 -13.65
C GLN A 453 23.83 -3.24 -13.53
N GLU A 454 23.13 -2.31 -12.87
CA GLU A 454 23.62 -0.93 -12.70
C GLU A 454 24.87 -0.88 -11.81
N LEU A 455 24.88 -1.62 -10.69
CA LEU A 455 26.05 -1.70 -9.80
C LEU A 455 27.29 -2.26 -10.53
N PHE A 456 27.11 -3.32 -11.31
CA PHE A 456 28.20 -3.90 -12.10
C PHE A 456 28.62 -3.01 -13.28
N SER A 457 27.68 -2.27 -13.88
CA SER A 457 27.96 -1.26 -14.91
C SER A 457 28.83 -0.13 -14.37
N ILE A 458 28.52 0.38 -13.18
CA ILE A 458 29.34 1.40 -12.49
C ILE A 458 30.73 0.84 -12.21
N ARG A 459 30.85 -0.37 -11.64
CA ARG A 459 32.16 -1.02 -11.42
C ARG A 459 32.97 -1.14 -12.70
N SER A 460 32.34 -1.53 -13.81
CA SER A 460 33.00 -1.64 -15.12
C SER A 460 33.60 -0.31 -15.57
N ARG A 461 32.87 0.80 -15.40
CA ARG A 461 33.36 2.16 -15.74
C ARG A 461 34.51 2.59 -14.83
N LEU A 462 34.43 2.31 -13.54
CA LEU A 462 35.50 2.61 -12.59
C LEU A 462 36.79 1.85 -12.92
N LEU A 463 36.71 0.56 -13.26
CA LEU A 463 37.87 -0.23 -13.69
C LEU A 463 38.49 0.34 -14.97
N GLN A 464 37.67 0.66 -15.98
CA GLN A 464 38.16 1.26 -17.23
C GLN A 464 38.87 2.60 -16.99
N ALA A 465 38.32 3.46 -16.13
CA ALA A 465 38.92 4.74 -15.77
C ALA A 465 40.23 4.60 -14.96
N ALA A 466 40.38 3.50 -14.23
CA ALA A 466 41.63 3.14 -13.55
C ALA A 466 42.68 2.48 -14.48
N GLY A 467 42.37 2.31 -15.77
CA GLY A 467 43.24 1.59 -16.72
C GLY A 467 43.29 0.08 -16.48
N LEU A 468 42.29 -0.47 -15.77
CA LEU A 468 42.15 -1.87 -15.43
C LEU A 468 41.18 -2.59 -16.37
N SER A 469 41.37 -3.90 -16.49
CA SER A 469 40.50 -4.84 -17.19
C SER A 469 39.33 -5.25 -16.29
N LEU A 470 38.23 -5.74 -16.90
CA LEU A 470 37.14 -6.41 -16.17
C LEU A 470 37.61 -7.64 -15.36
N ASN A 471 38.76 -8.20 -15.72
CA ASN A 471 39.38 -9.32 -15.01
C ASN A 471 40.13 -8.88 -13.75
N ASP A 472 40.42 -7.59 -13.60
CA ASP A 472 41.04 -7.06 -12.38
C ASP A 472 40.03 -7.07 -11.24
N TYR A 473 40.50 -7.51 -10.07
CA TYR A 473 39.62 -7.76 -8.93
C TYR A 473 39.25 -6.47 -8.20
N LYS A 474 40.24 -5.60 -7.92
CA LYS A 474 40.06 -4.40 -7.09
C LYS A 474 40.89 -3.23 -7.62
N ILE A 475 40.36 -2.01 -7.49
CA ILE A 475 41.09 -0.77 -7.71
C ILE A 475 42.04 -0.54 -6.53
N LYS A 476 43.33 -0.36 -6.79
CA LYS A 476 44.33 -0.11 -5.74
C LYS A 476 44.33 1.37 -5.33
N GLY A 477 44.68 1.66 -4.07
CA GLY A 477 44.52 2.97 -3.43
C GLY A 477 45.42 4.10 -3.93
N ASP A 478 46.19 3.90 -5.00
CA ASP A 478 47.24 4.82 -5.44
C ASP A 478 46.72 5.88 -6.46
N HIS A 479 45.39 6.10 -6.52
CA HIS A 479 44.71 6.81 -7.62
C HIS A 479 43.82 8.00 -7.20
N GLU A 480 43.97 8.58 -6.00
CA GLU A 480 43.11 9.70 -5.55
C GLU A 480 43.13 10.93 -6.49
N ASP A 481 44.26 11.17 -7.18
CA ASP A 481 44.43 12.29 -8.11
C ASP A 481 44.12 11.94 -9.59
N ASN A 482 43.59 10.76 -9.89
CA ASN A 482 43.28 10.38 -11.28
C ASN A 482 42.01 11.12 -11.76
N PRO A 483 42.12 12.04 -12.75
CA PRO A 483 40.97 12.83 -13.22
C PRO A 483 39.90 11.98 -13.90
N ASP A 484 40.29 10.92 -14.60
CA ASP A 484 39.35 10.00 -15.27
C ASP A 484 38.57 9.18 -14.24
N LEU A 485 39.24 8.76 -13.15
CA LEU A 485 38.61 8.04 -12.06
C LEU A 485 37.62 8.94 -11.29
N ASN A 486 38.00 10.20 -11.02
CA ASN A 486 37.10 11.16 -10.37
C ASN A 486 35.87 11.45 -11.24
N LYS A 487 36.03 11.55 -12.56
CA LYS A 487 34.89 11.66 -13.48
C LYS A 487 34.01 10.42 -13.46
N ALA A 488 34.59 9.21 -13.46
CA ALA A 488 33.82 7.97 -13.41
C ALA A 488 33.05 7.80 -12.09
N VAL A 489 33.58 8.32 -10.98
CA VAL A 489 32.85 8.40 -9.71
C VAL A 489 31.65 9.33 -9.83
N GLU A 490 31.81 10.51 -10.43
CA GLU A 490 30.70 11.45 -10.62
C GLU A 490 29.61 10.87 -11.53
N ASP A 491 29.99 10.28 -12.67
CA ASP A 491 29.06 9.57 -13.56
C ASP A 491 28.38 8.40 -12.82
N GLY A 492 29.10 7.73 -11.91
CA GLY A 492 28.57 6.69 -11.05
C GLY A 492 27.55 7.19 -10.05
N ARG A 493 27.75 8.37 -9.44
CA ARG A 493 26.76 9.00 -8.55
C ARG A 493 25.47 9.30 -9.28
N ILE A 494 25.56 9.90 -10.47
CA ILE A 494 24.42 10.20 -11.32
C ILE A 494 23.65 8.92 -11.66
N ALA A 495 24.37 7.83 -11.98
CA ALA A 495 23.77 6.53 -12.23
C ALA A 495 23.06 5.96 -10.98
N VAL A 496 23.66 6.07 -9.79
CA VAL A 496 23.02 5.66 -8.53
C VAL A 496 21.77 6.48 -8.24
N GLN A 497 21.81 7.80 -8.45
CA GLN A 497 20.64 8.67 -8.28
C GLN A 497 19.51 8.27 -9.24
N GLY A 498 19.81 8.06 -10.52
CA GLY A 498 18.83 7.58 -11.50
C GLY A 498 18.27 6.18 -11.17
N LEU A 499 19.10 5.30 -10.60
CA LEU A 499 18.65 4.01 -10.10
C LEU A 499 17.71 4.16 -8.90
N MET A 500 18.01 5.06 -7.96
CA MET A 500 17.13 5.36 -6.83
C MET A 500 15.77 5.90 -7.32
N ASP A 501 15.76 6.82 -8.28
CA ASP A 501 14.52 7.34 -8.87
C ASP A 501 13.69 6.23 -9.53
N THR A 502 14.36 5.30 -10.23
CA THR A 502 13.72 4.15 -10.90
C THR A 502 13.14 3.15 -9.90
N LEU A 503 13.88 2.83 -8.84
CA LEU A 503 13.44 1.90 -7.79
C LEU A 503 12.31 2.48 -6.95
N GLY A 504 12.34 3.78 -6.67
CA GLY A 504 11.30 4.48 -5.92
C GLY A 504 10.99 3.84 -4.58
N TRP A 505 12.00 3.53 -3.75
CA TRP A 505 11.72 2.93 -2.45
C TRP A 505 11.25 3.98 -1.45
N SER A 506 10.10 3.73 -0.82
CA SER A 506 9.48 4.67 0.14
C SER A 506 10.36 4.98 1.35
N ILE A 507 11.27 4.06 1.70
CA ILE A 507 12.20 4.20 2.84
C ILE A 507 13.15 5.39 2.69
N TRP A 508 13.49 5.81 1.46
CA TRP A 508 14.39 6.96 1.26
C TRP A 508 13.75 8.29 1.64
N LYS A 509 12.42 8.35 1.66
CA LYS A 509 11.69 9.52 2.14
C LYS A 509 11.45 9.49 3.65
N GLN A 510 11.70 8.35 4.32
CA GLN A 510 11.47 8.23 5.75
C GLN A 510 12.59 8.94 6.54
N PRO A 511 12.25 9.88 7.42
CA PRO A 511 13.28 10.57 8.20
C PRO A 511 13.94 9.60 9.20
N GLN A 512 15.19 9.93 9.55
CA GLN A 512 15.88 9.34 10.71
C GLN A 512 15.17 9.75 12.02
N PRO A 513 15.52 9.18 13.19
CA PRO A 513 14.78 9.42 14.43
C PRO A 513 14.60 10.91 14.72
N CYS A 514 13.35 11.32 14.92
CA CYS A 514 12.99 12.70 15.21
C CYS A 514 13.33 13.08 16.66
N ALA A 515 13.41 14.38 16.92
CA ALA A 515 13.53 14.88 18.29
C ALA A 515 12.29 14.48 19.13
N PRO A 516 12.39 14.42 20.47
CA PRO A 516 11.28 13.97 21.32
C PRO A 516 9.98 14.79 21.21
N ASP A 517 10.07 16.05 20.77
CA ASP A 517 8.96 16.97 20.54
C ASP A 517 8.55 17.07 19.05
N GLU A 518 9.10 16.18 18.22
CA GLU A 518 8.78 16.05 16.82
C GLU A 518 8.32 14.63 16.49
N ILE A 519 7.56 14.50 15.40
CA ILE A 519 7.19 13.20 14.85
C ILE A 519 7.50 13.12 13.37
N PRO A 520 7.84 11.92 12.86
CA PRO A 520 7.98 11.71 11.42
C PRO A 520 6.60 11.85 10.76
N VAL A 521 6.45 12.80 9.84
CA VAL A 521 5.18 13.04 9.14
C VAL A 521 5.36 12.80 7.65
N ILE A 522 4.46 12.00 7.10
CA ILE A 522 4.13 11.92 5.68
C ILE A 522 2.66 12.33 5.52
N ALA A 523 2.31 12.91 4.38
CA ALA A 523 0.91 13.19 4.07
C ALA A 523 0.10 11.88 4.05
N MET A 524 -0.88 11.77 4.94
CA MET A 524 -1.80 10.64 5.09
C MET A 524 -3.22 11.19 5.26
N TRP A 525 -4.15 10.82 4.40
CA TRP A 525 -5.51 11.38 4.43
C TRP A 525 -6.13 11.25 5.84
N PRO A 526 -6.76 12.30 6.39
CA PRO A 526 -6.97 13.64 5.81
C PRO A 526 -5.86 14.67 6.14
N PHE A 527 -4.79 14.25 6.80
CA PHE A 527 -3.73 15.10 7.34
C PHE A 527 -2.47 15.19 6.45
N GLY A 528 -1.70 16.25 6.70
CA GLY A 528 -0.43 16.49 6.03
C GLY A 528 -0.51 17.54 4.92
N THR A 529 0.57 18.31 4.85
CA THR A 529 0.81 19.39 3.91
C THR A 529 1.35 18.87 2.58
N LYS A 530 1.44 19.74 1.58
CA LYS A 530 2.16 19.38 0.33
C LYS A 530 3.62 19.07 0.60
N GLU A 531 4.25 19.80 1.51
CA GLU A 531 5.62 19.55 1.96
C GLU A 531 5.74 18.14 2.55
N ASP A 532 4.77 17.70 3.37
CA ASP A 532 4.78 16.36 3.95
C ASP A 532 4.62 15.23 2.92
N HIS A 533 4.13 15.51 1.72
CA HIS A 533 4.07 14.52 0.64
C HIS A 533 5.37 14.48 -0.18
N TRP A 534 5.89 15.65 -0.57
CA TRP A 534 7.04 15.75 -1.45
C TRP A 534 8.37 15.58 -0.70
N HIS A 535 8.45 16.15 0.50
CA HIS A 535 9.61 16.14 1.39
C HIS A 535 9.19 15.79 2.84
N PRO A 536 8.76 14.53 3.09
CA PRO A 536 8.41 14.07 4.43
C PRO A 536 9.56 14.30 5.41
N GLY A 537 9.24 14.57 6.67
CA GLY A 537 10.27 14.90 7.65
C GLY A 537 9.75 14.95 9.08
N CYS A 538 10.65 15.27 10.01
CA CYS A 538 10.29 15.51 11.40
C CYS A 538 9.52 16.84 11.50
N ARG A 539 8.36 16.81 12.15
CA ARG A 539 7.49 17.97 12.35
C ARG A 539 7.23 18.19 13.83
N SER A 540 7.38 19.45 14.26
CA SER A 540 7.06 19.87 15.61
C SER A 540 5.56 19.82 15.88
N ILE A 541 5.22 19.84 17.17
CA ILE A 541 3.86 19.92 17.68
C ILE A 541 3.05 21.03 16.98
N ASP A 542 3.60 22.24 16.86
CA ASP A 542 2.89 23.39 16.31
C ASP A 542 2.55 23.22 14.83
N VAL A 543 3.49 22.67 14.04
CA VAL A 543 3.30 22.43 12.60
C VAL A 543 2.22 21.38 12.37
N VAL A 544 2.22 20.31 13.16
CA VAL A 544 1.24 19.22 13.04
C VAL A 544 -0.17 19.69 13.43
N GLN A 545 -0.29 20.50 14.47
CA GLN A 545 -1.58 21.00 14.92
C GLN A 545 -2.16 22.10 14.03
N ASN A 546 -1.30 22.96 13.49
CA ASN A 546 -1.69 24.13 12.72
C ASN A 546 -1.04 24.10 11.33
N PRO A 547 -1.39 23.10 10.48
CA PRO A 547 -0.82 22.99 9.15
C PRO A 547 -1.19 24.21 8.30
N SER A 548 -0.23 24.71 7.53
CA SER A 548 -0.41 25.90 6.68
C SER A 548 -1.20 25.62 5.40
N ASP A 549 -1.20 24.37 4.93
CA ASP A 549 -1.97 23.90 3.79
C ASP A 549 -2.38 22.42 3.96
N SER A 550 -2.89 21.80 2.90
CA SER A 550 -3.21 20.38 2.86
C SER A 550 -2.88 19.80 1.49
N TYR A 551 -2.24 18.63 1.47
CA TYR A 551 -1.97 17.88 0.25
C TYR A 551 -3.26 17.34 -0.40
N TRP A 552 -4.21 16.93 0.43
CA TRP A 552 -5.46 16.26 0.01
C TRP A 552 -6.51 17.23 -0.56
N SER A 553 -6.32 18.53 -0.36
CA SER A 553 -7.18 19.58 -0.90
C SER A 553 -6.89 19.82 -2.39
N ILE A 554 -7.70 19.26 -3.30
CA ILE A 554 -7.64 19.67 -4.70
C ILE A 554 -8.28 21.06 -4.86
N HIS A 555 -7.46 22.05 -5.23
CA HIS A 555 -7.96 23.22 -5.95
C HIS A 555 -8.52 22.75 -7.28
N ILE A 556 -9.82 22.45 -7.35
CA ILE A 556 -10.51 22.32 -8.63
C ILE A 556 -10.45 23.73 -9.23
N PRO A 557 -9.74 23.97 -10.35
CA PRO A 557 -9.85 25.25 -11.03
C PRO A 557 -11.33 25.41 -11.37
N ARG A 558 -11.96 26.48 -10.85
CA ARG A 558 -13.31 26.82 -11.28
C ARG A 558 -13.28 26.93 -12.80
N LYS A 559 -14.00 26.04 -13.48
CA LYS A 559 -14.25 26.16 -14.92
C LYS A 559 -15.04 27.44 -15.19
#